data_AF-A0A8T4JMG2-F1
#
_entry.id   AF-A0A8T4JMG2-F1
#
_cell.length_a   1.000
_cell.length_b   1.000
_cell.length_c   1.000
_cell.angle_alpha   90.00
_cell.angle_beta   90.00
_cell.angle_gamma   90.00
#
_symmetry.space_group_name_H-M   'P 1'
#
loop_
_entity.id
_entity.type
_entity.pdbx_description
1 polymer ?
#
loop_
_entity_poly.entity_id
_entity_poly.type
_entity_poly.pdbx_seq_one_letter_code
_entity_poly.pdbx_strand_id
1 'polypeptide(L)'
;MREKKKESEKQKYLKDLKMGLITGAKSHKFLLKKYESSKDRSSDIRRLDQEIYEAEKNRDPKAIGYVQAFAAKELKEAQKIADRIEMSENSYNNENLSISAMEHAYGAIQLYKAIGQDNRNSVINRATKVFGKVADFDAGLAHKFMDKNVNRKRKPLEHYFGIISLFGFVLGGFFLSPNLTGNAIANLTTKTTSIIGAGLFIAGIVGTYFWIKKK
;
A
#
# COMPACT_ATOMS: atom_id res chain seq x y z
N MET A 1 -33.90 -4.24 19.66
CA MET A 1 -33.45 -4.60 18.29
C MET A 1 -32.25 -3.81 17.79
N ARG A 2 -32.15 -2.49 18.00
CA ARG A 2 -31.04 -1.66 17.49
C ARG A 2 -29.65 -2.04 18.03
N GLU A 3 -29.55 -2.44 19.30
CA GLU A 3 -28.27 -2.86 19.90
C GLU A 3 -27.73 -4.19 19.35
N LYS A 4 -28.60 -5.19 19.18
CA LYS A 4 -28.21 -6.48 18.57
C LYS A 4 -27.68 -6.30 17.15
N LYS A 5 -28.23 -5.34 16.38
CA LYS A 5 -27.74 -5.00 15.05
C LYS A 5 -26.34 -4.39 15.09
N LYS A 6 -26.11 -3.41 15.97
CA LYS A 6 -24.78 -2.78 16.18
C LYS A 6 -23.71 -3.80 16.57
N GLU A 7 -24.02 -4.70 17.51
CA GLU A 7 -23.06 -5.72 17.95
C GLU A 7 -22.74 -6.72 16.82
N SER A 8 -23.73 -7.12 16.02
CA SER A 8 -23.51 -8.00 14.86
C SER A 8 -22.63 -7.35 13.79
N GLU A 9 -22.80 -6.04 13.55
CA GLU A 9 -21.99 -5.27 12.60
C GLU A 9 -20.55 -5.11 13.11
N LYS A 10 -20.37 -4.88 14.41
CA LYS A 10 -19.05 -4.85 15.08
C LYS A 10 -18.32 -6.19 14.98
N GLN A 11 -18.98 -7.31 15.26
CA GLN A 11 -18.37 -8.64 15.17
C GLN A 11 -17.97 -9.00 13.74
N LYS A 12 -18.85 -8.69 12.77
CA LYS A 12 -18.53 -8.84 11.34
C LYS A 12 -17.33 -7.98 10.95
N TYR A 13 -17.30 -6.71 11.38
CA TYR A 13 -16.18 -5.80 11.16
C TYR A 13 -14.87 -6.33 11.75
N LEU A 14 -14.86 -6.80 13.00
CA LEU A 14 -13.65 -7.35 13.63
C LEU A 14 -13.16 -8.60 12.91
N LYS A 15 -14.07 -9.44 12.40
CA LYS A 15 -13.74 -10.61 11.59
C LYS A 15 -13.13 -10.21 10.25
N ASP A 16 -13.75 -9.28 9.54
CA ASP A 16 -13.28 -8.77 8.25
C ASP A 16 -11.94 -8.03 8.40
N LEU A 17 -11.76 -7.30 9.50
CA LEU A 17 -10.51 -6.65 9.89
C LEU A 17 -9.41 -7.67 10.17
N LYS A 18 -9.69 -8.70 10.95
CA LYS A 18 -8.73 -9.79 11.19
C LYS A 18 -8.33 -10.45 9.88
N MET A 19 -9.29 -10.73 9.01
CA MET A 19 -9.04 -11.28 7.67
C MET A 19 -8.22 -10.32 6.80
N GLY A 20 -8.55 -9.03 6.79
CA GLY A 20 -7.86 -8.00 6.01
C GLY A 20 -6.45 -7.69 6.51
N LEU A 21 -6.19 -7.81 7.82
CA LEU A 21 -4.85 -7.70 8.39
C LEU A 21 -3.97 -8.91 8.01
N ILE A 22 -4.57 -10.09 7.91
CA ILE A 22 -3.90 -11.32 7.46
C ILE A 22 -3.62 -11.25 5.94
N THR A 23 -4.63 -10.91 5.13
CA THR A 23 -4.57 -10.95 3.66
C THR A 23 -3.98 -9.69 3.01
N GLY A 24 -4.14 -8.51 3.63
CA GLY A 24 -3.74 -7.20 3.10
C GLY A 24 -2.23 -7.01 3.03
N ALA A 25 -1.74 -6.62 1.85
CA ALA A 25 -0.36 -6.75 1.43
C ALA A 25 0.40 -5.41 1.32
N LYS A 26 1.71 -5.48 1.62
CA LYS A 26 2.81 -4.62 1.13
C LYS A 26 2.56 -3.10 1.17
N SER A 27 2.72 -2.49 2.35
CA SER A 27 2.84 -1.03 2.46
C SER A 27 3.88 -0.52 3.46
N HIS A 28 5.04 -1.18 3.60
CA HIS A 28 6.19 -0.61 4.33
C HIS A 28 6.50 0.85 3.89
N LYS A 29 6.37 1.13 2.59
CA LYS A 29 6.48 2.49 2.01
C LYS A 29 5.56 3.56 2.64
N PHE A 30 4.47 3.16 3.29
CA PHE A 30 3.58 4.07 4.01
C PHE A 30 4.18 4.51 5.36
N LEU A 31 4.85 3.60 6.07
CA LEU A 31 5.55 3.92 7.32
C LEU A 31 6.70 4.88 7.06
N LEU A 32 7.53 4.60 6.05
CA LEU A 32 8.62 5.49 5.66
C LEU A 32 8.12 6.93 5.40
N LYS A 33 7.03 7.09 4.64
CA LYS A 33 6.47 8.40 4.30
C LYS A 33 5.89 9.16 5.49
N LYS A 34 5.24 8.49 6.44
CA LYS A 34 4.73 9.12 7.67
C LYS A 34 5.88 9.60 8.56
N TYR A 35 6.92 8.79 8.65
CA TYR A 35 8.03 9.06 9.54
C TYR A 35 9.03 10.09 8.98
N GLU A 36 9.19 10.16 7.65
CA GLU A 36 9.97 11.19 6.95
C GLU A 36 9.49 12.62 7.23
N SER A 37 8.19 12.81 7.56
CA SER A 37 7.67 14.14 7.90
C SER A 37 8.03 14.60 9.31
N SER A 38 8.45 13.68 10.20
CA SER A 38 8.98 14.01 11.52
C SER A 38 10.49 14.17 11.45
N LYS A 39 11.00 15.41 11.40
CA LYS A 39 12.44 15.73 11.30
C LYS A 39 13.31 14.97 12.31
N ASP A 40 12.78 14.67 13.50
CA ASP A 40 13.51 14.00 14.58
C ASP A 40 13.68 12.47 14.44
N ARG A 41 13.00 11.80 13.51
CA ARG A 41 13.06 10.32 13.39
C ARG A 41 13.85 9.81 12.18
N SER A 42 14.45 10.70 11.40
CA SER A 42 15.18 10.41 10.15
C SER A 42 16.20 9.25 10.26
N SER A 43 16.98 9.21 11.34
CA SER A 43 18.01 8.17 11.55
C SER A 43 17.42 6.80 11.89
N ASP A 44 16.43 6.74 12.78
CA ASP A 44 15.76 5.50 13.18
C ASP A 44 15.03 4.84 12.01
N ILE A 45 14.50 5.65 11.08
CA ILE A 45 13.81 5.19 9.87
C ILE A 45 14.78 4.57 8.88
N ARG A 46 15.90 5.25 8.60
CA ARG A 46 16.93 4.72 7.68
C ARG A 46 17.49 3.41 8.20
N ARG A 47 17.73 3.34 9.52
CA ARG A 47 18.13 2.10 10.17
C ARG A 47 17.05 1.04 10.04
N LEU A 48 15.78 1.36 10.33
CA LEU A 48 14.68 0.39 10.19
C LEU A 48 14.53 -0.13 8.76
N ASP A 49 14.69 0.71 7.74
CA ASP A 49 14.62 0.30 6.34
C ASP A 49 15.73 -0.70 5.98
N GLN A 50 16.95 -0.41 6.43
CA GLN A 50 18.08 -1.32 6.28
C GLN A 50 17.85 -2.64 7.02
N GLU A 51 17.38 -2.60 8.27
CA GLU A 51 17.14 -3.80 9.08
C GLU A 51 15.97 -4.63 8.51
N ILE A 52 14.95 -3.99 7.91
CA ILE A 52 13.90 -4.71 7.17
C ILE A 52 14.51 -5.42 5.95
N TYR A 53 15.35 -4.75 5.17
CA TYR A 53 16.02 -5.34 4.02
C TYR A 53 16.87 -6.56 4.42
N GLU A 54 17.66 -6.42 5.48
CA GLU A 54 18.50 -7.51 6.02
C GLU A 54 17.65 -8.67 6.56
N ALA A 55 16.55 -8.37 7.27
CA ALA A 55 15.63 -9.38 7.78
C ALA A 55 14.89 -10.12 6.64
N GLU A 56 14.51 -9.44 5.57
CA GLU A 56 13.83 -10.03 4.41
C GLU A 56 14.77 -10.87 3.56
N LYS A 57 15.96 -10.33 3.23
CA LYS A 57 16.89 -10.94 2.29
C LYS A 57 17.74 -12.04 2.93
N ASN A 58 18.32 -11.74 4.10
CA ASN A 58 19.33 -12.58 4.72
C ASN A 58 18.79 -13.36 5.93
N ARG A 59 17.54 -13.09 6.34
CA ARG A 59 16.93 -13.68 7.55
C ARG A 59 17.81 -13.48 8.80
N ASP A 60 18.56 -12.37 8.85
CA ASP A 60 19.47 -12.09 9.96
C ASP A 60 18.68 -12.03 11.28
N PRO A 61 18.98 -12.90 12.28
CA PRO A 61 18.32 -12.90 13.57
C PRO A 61 18.39 -11.56 14.31
N LYS A 62 19.48 -10.80 14.15
CA LYS A 62 19.63 -9.48 14.79
C LYS A 62 18.68 -8.46 14.16
N ALA A 63 18.60 -8.44 12.84
CA ALA A 63 17.70 -7.58 12.09
C ALA A 63 16.23 -7.92 12.39
N ILE A 64 15.89 -9.22 12.41
CA ILE A 64 14.57 -9.70 12.83
C ILE A 64 14.25 -9.22 14.25
N GLY A 65 15.18 -9.37 15.20
CA GLY A 65 15.01 -8.92 16.58
C GLY A 65 14.77 -7.41 16.70
N TYR A 66 15.51 -6.62 15.92
CA TYR A 66 15.32 -5.17 15.86
C TYR A 66 13.93 -4.79 15.33
N VAL A 67 13.51 -5.37 14.20
CA VAL A 67 12.19 -5.12 13.61
C VAL A 67 11.06 -5.53 14.55
N GLN A 68 11.20 -6.66 15.26
CA GLN A 68 10.24 -7.09 16.29
C GLN A 68 10.13 -6.11 17.46
N ALA A 69 11.28 -5.63 17.97
CA ALA A 69 11.32 -4.69 19.08
C ALA A 69 10.67 -3.35 18.68
N PHE A 70 10.96 -2.86 17.48
CA PHE A 70 10.35 -1.66 16.93
C PHE A 70 8.82 -1.84 16.77
N ALA A 71 8.37 -2.95 16.17
CA ALA A 71 6.95 -3.24 16.01
C ALA A 71 6.22 -3.38 17.37
N ALA A 72 6.88 -3.96 18.38
CA ALA A 72 6.33 -4.05 19.72
C ALA A 72 6.17 -2.67 20.39
N LYS A 73 7.14 -1.76 20.18
CA LYS A 73 7.07 -0.37 20.63
C LYS A 73 5.89 0.35 19.99
N GLU A 74 5.70 0.20 18.67
CA GLU A 74 4.57 0.77 17.93
C GLU A 74 3.21 0.27 18.46
N LEU A 75 3.07 -1.03 18.73
CA LEU A 75 1.84 -1.57 19.36
C LEU A 75 1.58 -1.00 20.75
N LYS A 76 2.64 -0.80 21.54
CA LYS A 76 2.51 -0.24 22.88
C LYS A 76 2.03 1.21 22.83
N GLU A 77 2.56 2.01 21.91
CA GLU A 77 2.09 3.37 21.68
C GLU A 77 0.65 3.38 21.15
N ALA A 78 0.31 2.50 20.20
CA ALA A 78 -1.05 2.35 19.71
C ALA A 78 -2.05 2.06 20.84
N GLN A 79 -1.70 1.14 21.74
CA GLN A 79 -2.51 0.80 22.91
C GLN A 79 -2.66 1.99 23.86
N LYS A 80 -1.57 2.70 24.16
CA LYS A 80 -1.58 3.89 25.03
C LYS A 80 -2.49 4.98 24.46
N ILE A 81 -2.47 5.20 23.14
CA ILE A 81 -3.36 6.17 22.49
C ILE A 81 -4.81 5.68 22.55
N ALA A 82 -5.06 4.38 22.30
CA ALA A 82 -6.40 3.80 22.42
C ALA A 82 -6.99 3.93 23.83
N ASP A 83 -6.17 3.71 24.87
CA ASP A 83 -6.59 3.87 26.26
C ASP A 83 -6.93 5.33 26.58
N ARG A 84 -6.21 6.30 25.99
CA ARG A 84 -6.53 7.74 26.13
C ARG A 84 -7.85 8.12 25.45
N ILE A 85 -8.17 7.51 24.32
CA ILE A 85 -9.45 7.76 23.62
C ILE A 85 -10.61 7.28 24.49
N GLU A 86 -10.47 6.10 25.11
CA GLU A 86 -11.49 5.53 26.00
C GLU A 86 -11.75 6.40 27.25
N MET A 87 -10.70 7.05 27.77
CA MET A 87 -10.81 7.97 28.91
C MET A 87 -11.24 9.40 28.53
N SER A 88 -11.33 9.73 27.25
CA SER A 88 -11.61 11.09 26.78
C SER A 88 -13.11 11.30 26.56
N GLU A 89 -13.72 12.17 27.36
CA GLU A 89 -15.13 12.61 27.18
C GLU A 89 -15.32 13.48 25.92
N ASN A 90 -14.24 14.02 25.35
CA ASN A 90 -14.32 14.99 24.25
C ASN A 90 -14.15 14.34 22.87
N SER A 91 -15.28 14.20 22.16
CA SER A 91 -15.36 13.52 20.85
C SER A 91 -14.47 14.13 19.76
N TYR A 92 -14.30 15.46 19.72
CA TYR A 92 -13.60 16.14 18.60
C TYR A 92 -12.07 15.88 18.56
N ASN A 93 -11.40 15.77 19.72
CA ASN A 93 -9.96 15.45 19.76
C ASN A 93 -9.66 13.97 19.51
N ASN A 94 -10.70 13.12 19.53
CA ASN A 94 -10.54 11.68 19.48
C ASN A 94 -10.39 11.15 18.04
N GLU A 95 -10.75 11.90 17.00
CA GLU A 95 -10.54 11.46 15.59
C GLU A 95 -9.05 11.35 15.26
N ASN A 96 -8.26 12.40 15.53
CA ASN A 96 -6.82 12.40 15.28
C ASN A 96 -6.07 11.36 16.13
N LEU A 97 -6.49 11.19 17.39
CA LEU A 97 -5.96 10.15 18.25
C LEU A 97 -6.30 8.76 17.71
N SER A 98 -7.54 8.55 17.25
CA SER A 98 -8.00 7.29 16.66
C SER A 98 -7.22 6.95 15.40
N ILE A 99 -7.02 7.92 14.49
CA ILE A 99 -6.18 7.76 13.31
C ILE A 99 -4.76 7.38 13.72
N SER A 100 -4.17 8.10 14.68
CA SER A 100 -2.81 7.82 15.14
C SER A 100 -2.66 6.42 15.74
N ALA A 101 -3.59 6.00 16.61
CA ALA A 101 -3.62 4.66 17.18
C ALA A 101 -3.70 3.57 16.10
N MET A 102 -4.58 3.75 15.11
CA MET A 102 -4.72 2.84 13.98
C MET A 102 -3.47 2.79 13.10
N GLU A 103 -2.80 3.93 12.86
CA GLU A 103 -1.56 3.98 12.10
C GLU A 103 -0.41 3.24 12.81
N HIS A 104 -0.26 3.41 14.12
CA HIS A 104 0.75 2.68 14.90
C HIS A 104 0.46 1.17 14.92
N ALA A 105 -0.80 0.77 15.12
CA ALA A 105 -1.19 -0.64 15.11
C ALA A 105 -0.99 -1.28 13.72
N TYR A 106 -1.41 -0.59 12.65
CA TYR A 106 -1.23 -1.05 11.28
C TYR A 106 0.25 -1.15 10.90
N GLY A 107 1.05 -0.16 11.31
CA GLY A 107 2.49 -0.15 11.09
C GLY A 107 3.20 -1.36 11.69
N ALA A 108 2.89 -1.66 12.95
CA ALA A 108 3.44 -2.84 13.61
C ALA A 108 3.10 -4.15 12.87
N ILE A 109 1.86 -4.30 12.40
CA ILE A 109 1.46 -5.49 11.63
C ILE A 109 2.29 -5.61 10.35
N GLN A 110 2.49 -4.51 9.61
CA GLN A 110 3.29 -4.53 8.39
C GLN A 110 4.74 -4.93 8.66
N LEU A 111 5.32 -4.51 9.78
CA LEU A 111 6.67 -4.91 10.19
C LEU A 111 6.76 -6.40 10.53
N TYR A 112 5.80 -6.94 11.29
CA TYR A 112 5.73 -8.38 11.55
C TYR A 112 5.53 -9.20 10.27
N LYS A 113 4.80 -8.66 9.28
CA LYS A 113 4.62 -9.30 7.99
C LYS A 113 5.89 -9.30 7.14
N ALA A 114 6.65 -8.19 7.14
CA ALA A 114 7.93 -8.10 6.42
C ALA A 114 8.91 -9.19 6.87
N ILE A 115 8.96 -9.49 8.17
CA ILE A 115 9.84 -10.55 8.71
C ILE A 115 9.23 -11.97 8.63
N GLY A 116 8.07 -12.14 7.98
CA GLY A 116 7.39 -13.45 7.83
C GLY A 116 6.79 -14.00 9.13
N GLN A 117 6.39 -13.12 10.05
CA GLN A 117 5.76 -13.46 11.33
C GLN A 117 4.35 -12.85 11.48
N ASP A 118 3.66 -12.66 10.35
CA ASP A 118 2.30 -12.12 10.28
C ASP A 118 1.27 -12.97 11.02
N ASN A 119 1.49 -14.28 11.17
CA ASN A 119 0.58 -15.17 11.89
C ASN A 119 0.80 -15.22 13.42
N ARG A 120 1.55 -14.27 13.99
CA ARG A 120 1.77 -14.24 15.45
C ARG A 120 0.49 -13.77 16.14
N ASN A 121 -0.29 -14.71 16.66
CA ASN A 121 -1.57 -14.45 17.34
C ASN A 121 -1.49 -13.31 18.38
N SER A 122 -0.37 -13.16 19.09
CA SER A 122 -0.19 -12.07 20.07
C SER A 122 -0.13 -10.67 19.46
N VAL A 123 0.33 -10.54 18.22
CA VAL A 123 0.41 -9.27 17.47
C VAL A 123 -0.96 -8.93 16.93
N ILE A 124 -1.60 -9.90 16.27
CA ILE A 124 -2.96 -9.76 15.74
C ILE A 124 -3.92 -9.39 16.88
N ASN A 125 -3.91 -10.12 17.99
CA ASN A 125 -4.81 -9.85 19.12
C ASN A 125 -4.61 -8.45 19.72
N ARG A 126 -3.36 -7.99 19.84
CA ARG A 126 -3.05 -6.64 20.34
C ARG A 126 -3.56 -5.56 19.39
N ALA A 127 -3.30 -5.72 18.09
CA ALA A 127 -3.77 -4.77 17.10
C ALA A 127 -5.31 -4.78 17.00
N THR A 128 -5.95 -5.96 16.98
CA THR A 128 -7.41 -6.09 17.00
C THR A 128 -8.01 -5.43 18.23
N LYS A 129 -7.37 -5.49 19.40
CA LYS A 129 -7.81 -4.76 20.59
C LYS A 129 -7.77 -3.25 20.39
N VAL A 130 -6.70 -2.71 19.78
CA VAL A 130 -6.61 -1.29 19.43
C VAL A 130 -7.71 -0.89 18.43
N PHE A 131 -7.85 -1.64 17.34
CA PHE A 131 -8.89 -1.37 16.34
C PHE A 131 -10.29 -1.50 16.92
N GLY A 132 -10.53 -2.46 17.83
CA GLY A 132 -11.79 -2.62 18.53
C GLY A 132 -12.12 -1.41 19.39
N LYS A 133 -11.18 -0.91 20.19
CA LYS A 133 -11.35 0.32 20.98
C LYS A 133 -11.65 1.53 20.11
N VAL A 134 -10.94 1.67 18.99
CA VAL A 134 -11.20 2.76 18.04
C VAL A 134 -12.56 2.61 17.35
N ALA A 135 -12.97 1.39 16.99
CA ALA A 135 -14.27 1.14 16.38
C ALA A 135 -15.44 1.33 17.36
N ASP A 136 -15.22 1.07 18.65
CA ASP A 136 -16.17 1.36 19.72
C ASP A 136 -16.39 2.86 19.89
N PHE A 137 -15.35 3.65 19.62
CA PHE A 137 -15.45 5.10 19.57
C PHE A 137 -16.09 5.59 18.26
N ASP A 138 -15.56 5.17 17.11
CA ASP A 138 -16.04 5.55 15.77
C ASP A 138 -15.79 4.43 14.74
N ALA A 139 -16.80 3.58 14.55
CA ALA A 139 -16.78 2.51 13.56
C ALA A 139 -16.64 3.04 12.11
N GLY A 140 -17.16 4.24 11.80
CA GLY A 140 -17.07 4.85 10.48
C GLY A 140 -15.64 5.26 10.14
N LEU A 141 -14.95 5.86 11.10
CA LEU A 141 -13.53 6.21 10.98
C LEU A 141 -12.66 4.97 10.82
N ALA A 142 -12.90 3.94 11.62
CA ALA A 142 -12.17 2.68 11.55
C ALA A 142 -12.37 1.98 10.19
N HIS A 143 -13.58 2.04 9.63
CA HIS A 143 -13.88 1.55 8.29
C HIS A 143 -13.16 2.38 7.20
N LYS A 144 -13.24 3.71 7.26
CA LYS A 144 -12.58 4.62 6.30
C LYS A 144 -11.06 4.43 6.31
N PHE A 145 -10.48 4.23 7.49
CA PHE A 145 -9.04 3.95 7.63
C PHE A 145 -8.65 2.62 6.98
N MET A 146 -9.42 1.57 7.24
CA MET A 146 -9.19 0.24 6.64
C MET A 146 -9.35 0.26 5.13
N ASP A 147 -10.39 0.91 4.61
CA ASP A 147 -10.60 0.99 3.17
C ASP A 147 -9.47 1.77 2.47
N LYS A 148 -9.01 2.86 3.10
CA LYS A 148 -7.88 3.66 2.60
C LYS A 148 -6.54 2.91 2.62
N ASN A 149 -6.32 1.99 3.56
CA ASN A 149 -5.00 1.40 3.79
C ASN A 149 -4.90 -0.08 3.40
N VAL A 150 -5.92 -0.88 3.69
CA VAL A 150 -6.02 -2.31 3.36
C VAL A 150 -6.54 -2.50 1.93
N ASN A 151 -7.59 -1.77 1.56
CA ASN A 151 -8.24 -1.90 0.24
C ASN A 151 -7.64 -1.00 -0.84
N ARG A 152 -6.42 -0.49 -0.65
CA ARG A 152 -5.63 0.06 -1.76
C ARG A 152 -5.30 -1.06 -2.75
N LYS A 153 -6.29 -1.45 -3.54
CA LYS A 153 -6.09 -2.14 -4.81
C LYS A 153 -5.10 -1.25 -5.56
N ARG A 154 -3.90 -1.76 -5.83
CA ARG A 154 -2.98 -1.08 -6.75
C ARG A 154 -3.81 -0.79 -7.99
N LYS A 155 -3.87 0.48 -8.43
CA LYS A 155 -4.48 0.80 -9.72
C LYS A 155 -3.81 -0.16 -10.72
N PRO A 156 -4.57 -1.05 -11.37
CA PRO A 156 -3.94 -2.08 -12.17
C PRO A 156 -3.13 -1.38 -13.25
N LEU A 157 -1.91 -1.86 -13.48
CA LEU A 157 -1.01 -1.39 -14.55
C LEU A 157 -1.71 -1.33 -15.92
N GLU A 158 -2.84 -2.04 -16.05
CA GLU A 158 -3.79 -2.07 -17.16
C GLU A 158 -4.18 -0.68 -17.70
N HIS A 159 -4.23 0.37 -16.87
CA HIS A 159 -4.53 1.71 -17.36
C HIS A 159 -3.37 2.32 -18.17
N TYR A 160 -2.12 2.03 -17.78
CA TYR A 160 -0.93 2.49 -18.50
C TYR A 160 -0.67 1.68 -19.76
N PHE A 161 -1.00 0.39 -19.77
CA PHE A 161 -0.90 -0.44 -20.98
C PHE A 161 -1.77 0.09 -22.13
N GLY A 162 -3.01 0.53 -21.84
CA GLY A 162 -3.87 1.13 -22.87
C GLY A 162 -3.27 2.41 -23.48
N ILE A 163 -2.69 3.28 -22.64
CA ILE A 163 -2.06 4.52 -23.09
C ILE A 163 -0.80 4.21 -23.93
N ILE A 164 0.06 3.30 -23.47
CA ILE A 164 1.29 2.92 -24.17
C ILE A 164 0.96 2.29 -25.53
N SER A 165 -0.05 1.42 -25.62
CA SER A 165 -0.49 0.84 -26.88
C SER A 165 -1.05 1.88 -27.86
N LEU A 166 -1.82 2.86 -27.38
CA LEU A 166 -2.34 3.95 -28.21
C LEU A 166 -1.21 4.82 -28.76
N PHE A 167 -0.24 5.20 -27.92
CA PHE A 167 0.94 5.96 -28.36
C PHE A 167 1.82 5.16 -29.32
N GLY A 168 2.02 3.86 -29.08
CA GLY A 168 2.77 2.98 -29.98
C GLY A 168 2.12 2.85 -31.36
N PHE A 169 0.79 2.78 -31.41
CA PHE A 169 0.03 2.74 -32.67
C PHE A 169 0.16 4.05 -33.46
N VAL A 170 -0.06 5.19 -32.81
CA VAL A 170 0.02 6.51 -33.45
C VAL A 170 1.45 6.82 -33.91
N LEU A 171 2.45 6.65 -33.04
CA LEU A 171 3.85 6.90 -33.37
C LEU A 171 4.35 5.92 -34.45
N GLY A 172 3.98 4.63 -34.38
CA GLY A 172 4.29 3.66 -35.42
C GLY A 172 3.79 4.12 -36.80
N GLY A 173 2.56 4.63 -36.87
CA GLY A 173 2.01 5.19 -38.11
C GLY A 173 2.78 6.40 -38.64
N PHE A 174 3.25 7.29 -37.76
CA PHE A 174 4.09 8.43 -38.16
C PHE A 174 5.45 7.98 -38.71
N PHE A 175 6.10 7.00 -38.09
CA PHE A 175 7.41 6.47 -38.54
C PHE A 175 7.31 5.65 -39.85
N LEU A 176 6.13 5.12 -40.18
CA LEU A 176 5.85 4.44 -41.44
C LEU A 176 5.69 5.40 -42.63
N SER A 177 5.48 6.70 -42.39
CA SER A 177 5.38 7.71 -43.45
C SER A 177 6.78 8.28 -43.78
N PRO A 178 7.39 7.93 -44.93
CA PRO A 178 8.75 8.33 -45.26
C PRO A 178 8.89 9.85 -45.48
N ASN A 179 7.78 10.56 -45.74
CA ASN A 179 7.79 11.97 -46.12
C ASN A 179 7.47 12.95 -44.98
N LEU A 180 7.10 12.48 -43.79
CA LEU A 180 6.60 13.37 -42.72
C LEU A 180 7.57 13.59 -41.55
N THR A 181 8.46 12.65 -41.22
CA THR A 181 9.26 12.80 -39.98
C THR A 181 10.56 11.99 -39.91
N GLY A 182 10.69 10.93 -40.70
CA GLY A 182 11.79 9.96 -40.60
C GLY A 182 13.20 10.50 -40.89
N ASN A 183 13.31 11.51 -41.74
CA ASN A 183 14.60 12.08 -42.15
C ASN A 183 15.04 13.29 -41.30
N ALA A 184 14.08 13.97 -40.65
CA ALA A 184 14.34 15.26 -39.98
C ALA A 184 14.79 15.13 -38.51
N ILE A 185 14.40 14.05 -37.82
CA ILE A 185 14.61 13.94 -36.36
C ILE A 185 15.84 13.10 -35.99
N ALA A 186 16.30 12.19 -36.87
CA ALA A 186 17.33 11.22 -36.49
C ALA A 186 18.45 10.98 -37.51
N ASN A 187 18.43 11.61 -38.70
CA ASN A 187 19.38 11.36 -39.80
C ASN A 187 19.61 9.84 -40.05
N LEU A 188 18.56 9.04 -39.87
CA LEU A 188 18.58 7.60 -40.06
C LEU A 188 18.21 7.29 -41.51
N THR A 189 18.87 6.30 -42.10
CA THR A 189 18.53 5.83 -43.45
C THR A 189 17.07 5.38 -43.51
N THR A 190 16.37 5.70 -44.61
CA THR A 190 14.94 5.39 -44.83
C THR A 190 14.57 3.94 -44.55
N LYS A 191 15.48 3.00 -44.80
CA LYS A 191 15.31 1.57 -44.50
C LYS A 191 15.23 1.29 -42.99
N THR A 192 16.06 1.95 -42.18
CA THR A 192 16.13 1.73 -40.72
C THR A 192 14.90 2.30 -40.02
N THR A 193 14.48 3.51 -40.42
CA THR A 193 13.29 4.17 -39.88
C THR A 193 12.01 3.40 -40.17
N SER A 194 11.89 2.82 -41.37
CA SER A 194 10.73 2.01 -41.77
C SER A 194 10.60 0.72 -40.96
N ILE A 195 11.73 0.04 -40.66
CA ILE A 195 11.74 -1.18 -39.84
C ILE A 195 11.32 -0.89 -38.40
N ILE A 196 11.82 0.20 -37.81
CA ILE A 196 11.45 0.62 -36.45
C ILE A 196 9.96 0.99 -36.40
N GLY A 197 9.47 1.76 -37.38
CA GLY A 197 8.05 2.12 -37.49
C GLY A 197 7.13 0.90 -37.61
N ALA A 198 7.49 -0.06 -38.46
CA ALA A 198 6.74 -1.30 -38.61
C ALA A 198 6.72 -2.13 -37.32
N GLY A 199 7.85 -2.21 -36.60
CA GLY A 199 7.94 -2.90 -35.31
C GLY A 199 7.05 -2.27 -34.23
N LEU A 200 7.08 -0.94 -34.08
CA LEU A 200 6.21 -0.23 -33.15
C LEU A 200 4.73 -0.36 -33.51
N PHE A 201 4.40 -0.34 -34.80
CA PHE A 201 3.03 -0.46 -35.28
C PHE A 201 2.44 -1.84 -34.96
N ILE A 202 3.19 -2.91 -35.25
CA ILE A 202 2.77 -4.28 -34.92
C ILE A 202 2.63 -4.46 -33.40
N ALA A 203 3.57 -3.94 -32.60
CA ALA A 203 3.48 -3.98 -31.14
C ALA A 203 2.25 -3.21 -30.62
N GLY A 204 1.92 -2.07 -31.23
CA GLY A 204 0.72 -1.28 -30.93
C GLY A 204 -0.58 -2.05 -31.20
N ILE A 205 -0.68 -2.72 -32.35
CA ILE A 205 -1.84 -3.55 -32.71
C ILE A 205 -2.00 -4.72 -31.75
N VAL A 206 -0.93 -5.48 -31.50
CA VAL A 206 -0.96 -6.65 -30.61
C VAL A 206 -1.34 -6.22 -29.19
N GLY A 207 -0.73 -5.14 -28.69
CA GLY A 207 -1.06 -4.59 -27.37
C GLY A 207 -2.52 -4.15 -27.26
N THR A 208 -3.05 -3.47 -28.29
CA THR A 208 -4.45 -3.03 -28.33
C THR A 208 -5.41 -4.22 -28.38
N TYR A 209 -5.10 -5.25 -29.18
CA TYR A 209 -5.91 -6.47 -29.28
C TYR A 209 -6.02 -7.21 -27.93
N PHE A 210 -4.89 -7.41 -27.24
CA PHE A 210 -4.90 -8.04 -25.91
C PHE A 210 -5.63 -7.19 -24.86
N TRP A 211 -5.54 -5.86 -24.96
CA TRP A 211 -6.26 -4.96 -24.06
C TRP A 211 -7.79 -5.03 -24.26
N ILE A 212 -8.25 -5.02 -25.51
CA ILE A 212 -9.68 -5.16 -25.84
C ILE A 212 -10.21 -6.52 -25.43
N LYS A 213 -9.48 -7.62 -25.69
CA LYS A 213 -9.91 -8.98 -25.36
C LYS A 213 -10.06 -9.25 -23.85
N LYS A 214 -9.33 -8.51 -23.02
CA LYS A 214 -9.33 -8.67 -21.55
C LYS A 214 -10.48 -7.92 -20.88
N LYS A 215 -11.12 -6.98 -21.59
CA LYS A 215 -12.27 -6.20 -21.12
C LYS A 215 -13.56 -6.95 -21.38
#